data_AF-A0A0P9UCN3-F1
#
_entry.id   AF-A0A0P9UCN3-F1
#
_cell.length_a   1.000
_cell.length_b   1.000
_cell.length_c   1.000
_cell.angle_alpha   90.00
_cell.angle_beta   90.00
_cell.angle_gamma   90.00
#
_symmetry.space_group_name_H-M   'P 1'
#
loop_
_entity.id
_entity.type
_entity.pdbx_description
1 polymer ?
#
loop_
_entity_poly.entity_id
_entity_poly.type
_entity_poly.pdbx_seq_one_letter_code
_entity_poly.pdbx_strand_id
1 'polypeptide(L)'
;MTLPRPIVSTGNAGFDSILKGGLPNNRLYLLEGTPGAGKTTLGLQFLLDGVKAGESVLYITLSETSEELESVAHSHGWSLDGIDLFEFSSTEEVLGDEYEQSILHPWEAELGDTIKLIQQRVDKLQPRRLVFDSLSEMRLLAQDPLRYRRQVLALKQYFAGRDITVLLVDDLTASTGERDNHLHSLCHGVITLERLTLDFGAARRRLQVQKLRGVDFVAGFHDFTIRRGGLEVYPRLIAATHHVPFKAEPVPSGVKELDDLLVGGPLRGTSTLVTGPAGSGKTTVTLAYLAAACARGEKCTIYEFDERIATLISRADSMGMELSRHVSSGQLIIQQIDPAEISPGEFAWRVRTEVEERGSTMIVVDSLNGYMAAMPQEQQLILQMHELLSYLSQLGVVTFLINPQHGLVGSMSTNLNISYVADSVILIRFFEAQGRLRKAISVLKHRTGAHEDAIRELRIDSRGIRVGAPLVDFRGVLTGTPEYFGANLPLMEERKRGD
;
A
#
# COMPACT_ATOMS: atom_id res chain seq x y z
N MET A 1 21.76 25.98 -13.06
CA MET A 1 20.53 26.24 -12.28
C MET A 1 19.38 26.36 -13.27
N THR A 2 18.61 25.29 -13.45
CA THR A 2 17.36 25.33 -14.23
C THR A 2 16.30 26.03 -13.39
N LEU A 3 15.72 27.12 -13.90
CA LEU A 3 14.54 27.73 -13.31
C LEU A 3 13.49 26.63 -13.04
N PRO A 4 12.87 26.58 -11.86
CA PRO A 4 11.81 25.60 -11.59
C PRO A 4 10.71 25.81 -12.63
N ARG A 5 10.45 24.77 -13.43
CA ARG A 5 9.32 24.78 -14.35
C ARG A 5 8.05 24.84 -13.51
N PRO A 6 7.06 25.66 -13.88
CA PRO A 6 5.83 25.71 -13.12
C PRO A 6 5.12 24.35 -13.21
N ILE A 7 4.69 23.85 -12.05
CA ILE A 7 3.99 22.59 -11.88
C ILE A 7 2.56 22.88 -11.40
N VAL A 8 1.63 21.98 -11.71
CA VAL A 8 0.24 22.02 -11.26
C VAL A 8 -0.05 20.78 -10.44
N SER A 9 -0.67 20.95 -9.27
CA SER A 9 -1.09 19.82 -8.43
C SER A 9 -2.18 19.02 -9.13
N THR A 10 -2.18 17.72 -8.89
CA THR A 10 -3.24 16.83 -9.36
C THR A 10 -4.45 16.79 -8.44
N GLY A 11 -4.40 17.48 -7.29
CA GLY A 11 -5.39 17.35 -6.22
C GLY A 11 -5.25 16.06 -5.41
N ASN A 12 -4.19 15.27 -5.67
CA ASN A 12 -3.92 14.01 -4.99
C ASN A 12 -2.46 14.00 -4.49
N ALA A 13 -2.27 14.07 -3.18
CA ALA A 13 -0.94 14.16 -2.57
C ALA A 13 -0.04 12.95 -2.88
N GLY A 14 -0.62 11.75 -2.91
CA GLY A 14 0.11 10.54 -3.28
C GLY A 14 0.57 10.59 -4.74
N PHE A 15 -0.30 11.03 -5.64
CA PHE A 15 0.06 11.17 -7.04
C PHE A 15 1.08 12.28 -7.29
N ASP A 16 0.93 13.43 -6.61
CA ASP A 16 1.91 14.51 -6.67
C ASP A 16 3.28 14.07 -6.15
N SER A 17 3.33 13.19 -5.12
CA SER A 17 4.59 12.59 -4.67
C SER A 17 5.26 11.74 -5.75
N ILE A 18 4.49 10.99 -6.55
CA ILE A 18 5.00 10.20 -7.69
C ILE A 18 5.56 11.14 -8.77
N LEU A 19 4.88 12.27 -9.00
CA LEU A 19 5.24 13.29 -9.98
C LEU A 19 6.30 14.29 -9.48
N LYS A 20 6.82 14.12 -8.26
CA LYS A 20 7.77 15.04 -7.60
C LYS A 20 7.25 16.48 -7.47
N GLY A 21 5.97 16.62 -7.17
CA GLY A 21 5.28 17.87 -6.84
C GLY A 21 4.02 18.12 -7.68
N GLY A 22 3.91 17.53 -8.87
CA GLY A 22 2.75 17.69 -9.74
C GLY A 22 3.11 17.60 -11.23
N LEU A 23 2.13 17.85 -12.09
CA LEU A 23 2.30 17.83 -13.54
C LEU A 23 3.00 19.11 -14.02
N PRO A 24 3.96 19.05 -14.94
CA PRO A 24 4.41 20.25 -15.66
C PRO A 24 3.22 21.01 -16.26
N ASN A 25 3.07 22.29 -15.95
CA ASN A 25 1.92 23.07 -16.41
C ASN A 25 1.95 23.32 -17.92
N ASN A 26 0.83 23.76 -18.48
CA ASN A 26 0.70 24.18 -19.88
C ASN A 26 1.02 23.06 -20.88
N ARG A 27 0.57 21.83 -20.57
CA ARG A 27 0.84 20.61 -21.34
C ARG A 27 -0.41 19.76 -21.49
N LEU A 28 -0.34 18.87 -22.47
CA LEU A 28 -1.34 17.85 -22.78
C LEU A 28 -0.91 16.49 -22.21
N TYR A 29 -1.74 15.90 -21.38
CA TYR A 29 -1.55 14.60 -20.76
C TYR A 29 -2.63 13.62 -21.21
N LEU A 30 -2.27 12.34 -21.28
CA LEU A 30 -3.21 11.24 -21.49
C LEU A 30 -3.45 10.53 -20.17
N LEU A 31 -4.71 10.37 -19.79
CA LEU A 31 -5.19 9.53 -18.70
C LEU A 31 -5.98 8.37 -19.31
N GLU A 32 -5.36 7.20 -19.37
CA GLU A 32 -5.94 6.01 -20.00
C GLU A 32 -6.22 4.92 -18.97
N GLY A 33 -7.19 4.06 -19.24
CA GLY A 33 -7.52 2.95 -18.35
C GLY A 33 -8.79 2.23 -18.73
N THR A 34 -9.00 1.02 -18.20
CA THR A 34 -10.25 0.28 -18.43
C THR A 34 -11.46 0.98 -17.78
N PRO A 35 -12.70 0.68 -18.23
CA PRO A 35 -13.90 1.15 -17.56
C PRO A 35 -13.90 0.82 -16.07
N GLY A 36 -14.29 1.77 -15.22
CA GLY A 36 -14.28 1.61 -13.76
C GLY A 36 -12.90 1.68 -13.07
N ALA A 37 -11.84 2.04 -13.81
CA ALA A 37 -10.50 2.23 -13.24
C ALA A 37 -10.38 3.49 -12.35
N GLY A 38 -11.25 4.50 -12.53
CA GLY A 38 -11.23 5.74 -11.72
C GLY A 38 -10.80 7.00 -12.48
N LYS A 39 -10.92 7.00 -13.81
CA LYS A 39 -10.48 8.11 -14.69
C LYS A 39 -11.26 9.40 -14.42
N THR A 40 -12.60 9.34 -14.49
CA THR A 40 -13.52 10.43 -14.18
C THR A 40 -13.23 11.02 -12.79
N THR A 41 -13.07 10.17 -11.78
CA THR A 41 -12.77 10.59 -10.40
C THR A 41 -11.45 11.36 -10.31
N LEU A 42 -10.39 10.87 -10.97
CA LEU A 42 -9.10 11.58 -10.99
C LEU A 42 -9.18 12.90 -11.77
N GLY A 43 -9.91 12.92 -12.89
CA GLY A 43 -10.17 14.14 -13.67
C GLY A 43 -10.89 15.20 -12.85
N LEU A 44 -11.95 14.81 -12.14
CA LEU A 44 -12.68 15.71 -11.24
C LEU A 44 -11.80 16.20 -10.08
N GLN A 45 -10.99 15.36 -9.45
CA GLN A 45 -10.04 15.80 -8.41
C GLN A 45 -9.06 16.87 -8.93
N PHE A 46 -8.56 16.70 -10.16
CA PHE A 46 -7.67 17.67 -10.79
C PHE A 46 -8.35 19.03 -11.02
N LEU A 47 -9.61 19.06 -11.45
CA LEU A 47 -10.36 20.31 -11.62
C LEU A 47 -10.75 20.94 -10.29
N LEU A 48 -11.24 20.15 -9.33
CA LEU A 48 -11.62 20.63 -7.99
C LEU A 48 -10.45 21.27 -7.25
N ASP A 49 -9.24 20.74 -7.41
CA ASP A 49 -8.03 21.38 -6.89
C ASP A 49 -7.75 22.73 -7.57
N GLY A 50 -8.05 22.86 -8.86
CA GLY A 50 -8.00 24.13 -9.58
C GLY A 50 -9.00 25.15 -9.05
N VAL A 51 -10.24 24.73 -8.80
CA VAL A 51 -11.26 25.58 -8.17
C VAL A 51 -10.78 26.08 -6.80
N LYS A 52 -10.21 25.20 -5.97
CA LYS A 52 -9.63 25.57 -4.66
C LYS A 52 -8.48 26.58 -4.80
N ALA A 53 -7.71 26.50 -5.88
CA ALA A 53 -6.64 27.45 -6.20
C ALA A 53 -7.15 28.76 -6.84
N GLY A 54 -8.48 28.91 -7.05
CA GLY A 54 -9.08 30.07 -7.70
C GLY A 54 -8.86 30.11 -9.22
N GLU A 55 -8.56 28.96 -9.83
CA GLU A 55 -8.35 28.82 -11.26
C GLU A 55 -9.68 28.62 -12.00
N SER A 56 -9.79 29.16 -13.23
CA SER A 56 -10.88 28.82 -14.15
C SER A 56 -10.65 27.41 -14.68
N VAL A 57 -11.66 26.54 -14.62
CA VAL A 57 -11.55 25.13 -14.98
C VAL A 57 -12.71 24.68 -15.86
N LEU A 58 -12.45 23.74 -16.77
CA LEU A 58 -13.43 23.26 -17.75
C LEU A 58 -13.45 21.73 -17.80
N TYR A 59 -14.63 21.14 -17.67
CA TYR A 59 -14.87 19.74 -17.99
C TYR A 59 -15.65 19.65 -19.30
N ILE A 60 -15.08 18.98 -20.29
CA ILE A 60 -15.73 18.70 -21.57
C ILE A 60 -16.08 17.23 -21.58
N THR A 61 -17.36 16.90 -21.79
CA THR A 61 -17.78 15.52 -21.94
C THR A 61 -18.56 15.23 -23.21
N LEU A 62 -18.27 14.07 -23.79
CA LEU A 62 -18.93 13.54 -24.99
C LEU A 62 -19.81 12.31 -24.68
N SER A 63 -19.66 11.70 -23.51
CA SER A 63 -20.30 10.42 -23.17
C SER A 63 -21.14 10.45 -21.91
N GLU A 64 -20.82 11.31 -20.93
CA GLU A 64 -21.51 11.38 -19.64
C GLU A 64 -22.38 12.64 -19.60
N THR A 65 -23.54 12.54 -18.98
CA THR A 65 -24.42 13.69 -18.76
C THR A 65 -23.99 14.51 -17.54
N SER A 66 -24.41 15.77 -17.47
CA SER A 66 -24.16 16.63 -16.31
C SER A 66 -24.75 16.03 -15.03
N GLU A 67 -25.92 15.40 -15.10
CA GLU A 67 -26.57 14.71 -13.98
C GLU A 67 -25.76 13.50 -13.48
N GLU A 68 -25.18 12.70 -14.38
CA GLU A 68 -24.31 11.58 -14.02
C GLU A 68 -23.03 12.06 -13.33
N LEU A 69 -22.40 13.13 -13.83
CA LEU A 69 -21.24 13.74 -13.21
C LEU A 69 -21.54 14.29 -11.82
N GLU A 70 -22.70 14.94 -11.64
CA GLU A 70 -23.17 15.42 -10.34
C GLU A 70 -23.38 14.26 -9.36
N SER A 71 -23.95 13.14 -9.82
CA SER A 71 -24.12 11.93 -9.00
C SER A 71 -22.77 11.36 -8.54
N VAL A 72 -21.78 11.30 -9.44
CA VAL A 72 -20.40 10.89 -9.10
C VAL A 72 -19.80 11.83 -8.05
N ALA A 73 -19.92 13.14 -8.26
CA ALA A 73 -19.41 14.14 -7.32
C ALA A 73 -20.06 13.98 -5.93
N HIS A 74 -21.39 13.82 -5.89
CA HIS A 74 -22.13 13.65 -4.65
C HIS A 74 -21.73 12.38 -3.90
N SER A 75 -21.46 11.28 -4.60
CA SER A 75 -20.98 10.03 -4.00
C SER A 75 -19.66 10.19 -3.25
N HIS A 76 -18.81 11.13 -3.69
CA HIS A 76 -17.56 11.50 -3.03
C HIS A 76 -17.71 12.64 -2.02
N GLY A 77 -18.90 13.24 -1.89
CA GLY A 77 -19.15 14.41 -1.05
C GLY A 77 -18.60 15.71 -1.64
N TRP A 78 -18.46 15.80 -2.96
CA TRP A 78 -18.04 16.99 -3.67
C TRP A 78 -19.23 17.80 -4.19
N SER A 79 -18.99 19.08 -4.45
CA SER A 79 -19.83 19.91 -5.31
C SER A 79 -19.05 20.20 -6.59
N LEU A 80 -19.75 20.28 -7.72
CA LEU A 80 -19.18 20.72 -9.00
C LEU A 80 -19.24 22.25 -9.16
N ASP A 81 -19.67 22.99 -8.12
CA ASP A 81 -19.67 24.46 -8.13
C ASP A 81 -18.28 25.01 -8.49
N GLY A 82 -18.26 25.92 -9.48
CA GLY A 82 -17.03 26.51 -9.99
C GLY A 82 -16.34 25.72 -11.10
N ILE A 83 -16.87 24.55 -11.48
CA ILE A 83 -16.46 23.83 -12.69
C ILE A 83 -17.42 24.19 -13.83
N ASP A 84 -16.91 24.79 -14.90
CA ASP A 84 -17.68 24.92 -16.14
C ASP A 84 -17.82 23.53 -16.77
N LEU A 85 -19.04 23.00 -16.81
CA LEU A 85 -19.36 21.76 -17.52
C LEU A 85 -19.79 22.10 -18.95
N PHE A 86 -19.29 21.32 -19.92
CA PHE A 86 -19.71 21.38 -21.31
C PHE A 86 -20.02 19.97 -21.80
N GLU A 87 -21.31 19.68 -21.85
CA GLU A 87 -21.88 18.40 -22.27
C GLU A 87 -22.31 18.47 -23.74
N PHE A 88 -21.79 17.58 -24.58
CA PHE A 88 -22.09 17.61 -26.01
C PHE A 88 -23.51 17.12 -26.35
N SER A 89 -24.10 16.18 -25.61
CA SER A 89 -25.48 15.71 -25.80
C SER A 89 -26.53 16.82 -25.64
N SER A 90 -26.25 17.85 -24.83
CA SER A 90 -27.13 19.01 -24.64
C SER A 90 -27.18 19.97 -25.84
N THR A 91 -26.34 19.77 -26.86
CA THR A 91 -26.28 20.70 -28.02
C THR A 91 -27.40 20.53 -29.05
N GLU A 92 -28.32 19.57 -28.87
CA GLU A 92 -29.61 19.62 -29.56
C GLU A 92 -30.34 20.95 -29.29
N GLU A 93 -30.15 21.58 -28.12
CA GLU A 93 -30.72 22.89 -27.78
C GLU A 93 -29.95 24.09 -28.38
N VAL A 94 -28.67 23.92 -28.75
CA VAL A 94 -27.83 25.00 -29.30
C VAL A 94 -27.83 25.02 -30.83
N LEU A 95 -28.11 23.88 -31.46
CA LEU A 95 -28.17 23.78 -32.92
C LEU A 95 -29.46 24.37 -33.52
N GLY A 96 -30.47 24.68 -32.71
CA GLY A 96 -31.67 25.38 -33.15
C GLY A 96 -32.56 24.55 -34.08
N ASP A 97 -33.86 24.87 -34.05
CA ASP A 97 -34.95 24.25 -34.83
C ASP A 97 -34.77 24.27 -36.39
N GLU A 98 -33.59 24.58 -36.92
CA GLU A 98 -33.30 24.58 -38.36
C GLU A 98 -32.67 23.27 -38.88
N TYR A 99 -32.31 22.32 -38.01
CA TYR A 99 -31.61 21.08 -38.41
C TYR A 99 -32.47 19.80 -38.44
N GLU A 100 -33.79 19.88 -38.27
CA GLU A 100 -34.69 18.73 -38.43
C GLU A 100 -34.95 18.31 -39.91
N GLN A 101 -34.38 18.98 -40.91
CA GLN A 101 -34.71 18.74 -42.33
C GLN A 101 -33.55 18.30 -43.24
N SER A 102 -32.56 17.57 -42.72
CA SER A 102 -31.45 17.08 -43.54
C SER A 102 -31.12 15.62 -43.22
N ILE A 103 -31.74 14.70 -43.98
CA ILE A 103 -31.67 13.23 -43.83
C ILE A 103 -30.27 12.65 -44.11
N LEU A 104 -29.27 13.45 -44.47
CA LEU A 104 -27.92 12.98 -44.80
C LEU A 104 -26.85 14.02 -44.41
N HIS A 105 -26.42 14.05 -43.15
CA HIS A 105 -25.12 14.62 -42.80
C HIS A 105 -24.08 13.51 -42.69
N PRO A 106 -22.95 13.61 -43.42
CA PRO A 106 -21.81 12.75 -43.17
C PRO A 106 -21.29 13.05 -41.76
N TRP A 107 -21.12 12.02 -40.94
CA TRP A 107 -20.24 11.91 -39.76
C TRP A 107 -18.94 12.73 -39.84
N GLU A 108 -18.53 13.11 -41.05
CA GLU A 108 -17.42 14.00 -41.32
C GLU A 108 -17.58 15.44 -40.81
N ALA A 109 -18.78 16.02 -40.92
CA ALA A 109 -19.09 17.39 -40.48
C ALA A 109 -19.20 17.45 -38.95
N GLU A 110 -19.83 16.43 -38.35
CA GLU A 110 -20.10 16.31 -36.91
C GLU A 110 -18.82 16.49 -36.08
N LEU A 111 -17.78 15.68 -36.31
CA LEU A 111 -16.55 15.75 -35.52
C LEU A 111 -15.80 17.09 -35.68
N GLY A 112 -15.81 17.66 -36.89
CA GLY A 112 -15.14 18.93 -37.17
C GLY A 112 -15.82 20.09 -36.47
N ASP A 113 -17.15 20.10 -36.46
CA ASP A 113 -17.95 21.12 -35.80
C ASP A 113 -17.93 20.95 -34.27
N THR A 114 -17.90 19.72 -33.75
CA THR A 114 -17.63 19.42 -32.33
C THR A 114 -16.34 20.08 -31.85
N ILE A 115 -15.24 19.90 -32.59
CA ILE A 115 -13.94 20.49 -32.23
C ILE A 115 -14.01 22.01 -32.26
N LYS A 116 -14.66 22.62 -33.24
CA LYS A 116 -14.82 24.09 -33.29
C LYS A 116 -15.60 24.61 -32.10
N LEU A 117 -16.69 23.95 -31.70
CA LEU A 117 -17.50 24.36 -30.56
C LEU A 117 -16.71 24.27 -29.25
N ILE A 118 -15.93 23.19 -29.09
CA ILE A 118 -14.99 23.03 -27.98
C ILE A 118 -13.95 24.16 -27.96
N GLN A 119 -13.37 24.49 -29.11
CA GLN A 119 -12.42 25.59 -29.23
C GLN A 119 -13.08 26.93 -28.85
N GLN A 120 -14.30 27.21 -29.30
CA GLN A 120 -15.03 28.43 -28.94
C GLN A 120 -15.30 28.51 -27.43
N ARG A 121 -15.67 27.39 -26.79
CA ARG A 121 -15.90 27.33 -25.34
C ARG A 121 -14.60 27.60 -24.57
N VAL A 122 -13.49 26.99 -25.00
CA VAL A 122 -12.15 27.22 -24.42
C VAL A 122 -11.72 28.67 -24.63
N ASP A 123 -11.92 29.23 -25.82
CA ASP A 123 -11.50 30.59 -26.13
C ASP A 123 -12.30 31.63 -25.33
N LYS A 124 -13.58 31.38 -25.06
CA LYS A 124 -14.43 32.24 -24.21
C LYS A 124 -14.05 32.15 -22.72
N LEU A 125 -13.78 30.95 -22.22
CA LEU A 125 -13.56 30.71 -20.79
C LEU A 125 -12.10 30.91 -20.35
N GLN A 126 -11.14 30.71 -21.25
CA GLN A 126 -9.69 30.70 -20.99
C GLN A 126 -9.31 29.90 -19.72
N PRO A 127 -9.70 28.62 -19.61
CA PRO A 127 -9.44 27.82 -18.42
C PRO A 127 -7.95 27.52 -18.25
N ARG A 128 -7.50 27.43 -17.00
CA ARG A 128 -6.14 26.98 -16.62
C ARG A 128 -6.04 25.47 -16.57
N ARG A 129 -7.14 24.77 -16.25
CA ARG A 129 -7.24 23.31 -16.24
C ARG A 129 -8.41 22.85 -17.08
N LEU A 130 -8.19 21.81 -17.87
CA LEU A 130 -9.22 21.20 -18.70
C LEU A 130 -9.16 19.68 -18.61
N VAL A 131 -10.31 19.05 -18.40
CA VAL A 131 -10.50 17.61 -18.61
C VAL A 131 -11.37 17.42 -19.84
N PHE A 132 -10.96 16.51 -20.71
CA PHE A 132 -11.70 16.10 -21.90
C PHE A 132 -12.05 14.63 -21.76
N ASP A 133 -13.33 14.30 -21.56
CA ASP A 133 -13.81 12.95 -21.30
C ASP A 133 -14.97 12.52 -22.23
N SER A 134 -14.80 11.64 -23.21
CA SER A 134 -13.63 10.80 -23.50
C SER A 134 -13.15 10.97 -24.94
N LEU A 135 -11.89 10.64 -25.17
CA LEU A 135 -11.34 10.43 -26.50
C LEU A 135 -11.93 9.19 -27.19
N SER A 136 -12.55 8.27 -26.44
CA SER A 136 -13.23 7.08 -26.97
C SER A 136 -14.37 7.49 -27.91
N GLU A 137 -15.21 8.45 -27.52
CA GLU A 137 -16.31 8.95 -28.35
C GLU A 137 -15.81 9.68 -29.59
N MET A 138 -14.76 10.50 -29.47
CA MET A 138 -14.12 11.11 -30.64
C MET A 138 -13.62 10.06 -31.65
N ARG A 139 -13.15 8.91 -31.15
CA ARG A 139 -12.66 7.81 -31.98
C ARG A 139 -13.81 7.14 -32.73
N LEU A 140 -14.95 6.95 -32.07
CA LEU A 140 -16.17 6.42 -32.68
C LEU A 140 -16.68 7.35 -33.79
N LEU A 141 -16.78 8.65 -33.50
CA LEU A 141 -17.19 9.67 -34.47
C LEU A 141 -16.23 9.78 -35.67
N ALA A 142 -14.93 9.58 -35.44
CA ALA A 142 -13.95 9.65 -36.52
C ALA A 142 -14.06 8.49 -37.54
N GLN A 143 -14.55 7.32 -37.13
CA GLN A 143 -14.68 6.07 -37.91
C GLN A 143 -13.37 5.53 -38.57
N ASP A 144 -12.33 6.35 -38.69
CA ASP A 144 -11.03 6.05 -39.31
C ASP A 144 -9.85 6.43 -38.37
N PRO A 145 -8.86 5.55 -38.17
CA PRO A 145 -7.71 5.82 -37.29
C PRO A 145 -6.83 6.99 -37.71
N LEU A 146 -6.64 7.24 -39.02
CA LEU A 146 -5.82 8.37 -39.49
C LEU A 146 -6.55 9.69 -39.24
N ARG A 147 -7.87 9.72 -39.45
CA ARG A 147 -8.74 10.85 -39.12
C ARG A 147 -8.68 11.15 -37.63
N TYR A 148 -8.89 10.16 -36.77
CA TYR A 148 -8.79 10.30 -35.32
C TYR A 148 -7.43 10.90 -34.92
N ARG A 149 -6.33 10.35 -35.44
CA ARG A 149 -4.98 10.86 -35.18
C ARG A 149 -4.80 12.32 -35.62
N ARG A 150 -5.31 12.71 -36.80
CA ARG A 150 -5.24 14.11 -37.28
C ARG A 150 -5.96 15.06 -36.32
N GLN A 151 -7.09 14.63 -35.76
CA GLN A 151 -7.88 15.47 -34.86
C GLN A 151 -7.23 15.61 -33.49
N VAL A 152 -6.67 14.55 -32.92
CA VAL A 152 -5.88 14.65 -31.69
C VAL A 152 -4.63 15.53 -31.91
N LEU A 153 -4.00 15.46 -33.08
CA LEU A 153 -2.90 16.36 -33.44
C LEU A 153 -3.36 17.82 -33.55
N ALA A 154 -4.53 18.07 -34.13
CA ALA A 154 -5.12 19.40 -34.20
C ALA A 154 -5.43 19.97 -32.81
N LEU A 155 -6.01 19.17 -31.91
CA LEU A 155 -6.20 19.55 -30.49
C LEU A 155 -4.88 19.86 -29.81
N LYS A 156 -3.86 19.01 -29.99
CA LYS A 156 -2.51 19.27 -29.46
C LYS A 156 -1.92 20.58 -29.97
N GLN A 157 -2.02 20.85 -31.27
CA GLN A 157 -1.53 22.10 -31.86
C GLN A 157 -2.31 23.30 -31.35
N TYR A 158 -3.62 23.15 -31.16
CA TYR A 158 -4.48 24.17 -30.57
C TYR A 158 -4.04 24.48 -29.14
N PHE A 159 -3.89 23.50 -28.25
CA PHE A 159 -3.47 23.77 -26.86
C PHE A 159 -1.99 24.16 -26.71
N ALA A 160 -1.16 23.95 -27.74
CA ALA A 160 0.25 24.29 -27.67
C ALA A 160 0.47 25.81 -27.54
N GLY A 161 1.27 26.21 -26.55
CA GLY A 161 1.59 27.62 -26.30
C GLY A 161 0.50 28.40 -25.56
N ARG A 162 -0.65 27.76 -25.27
CA ARG A 162 -1.67 28.30 -24.39
C ARG A 162 -1.35 27.98 -22.93
N ASP A 163 -1.92 28.80 -22.07
CA ASP A 163 -1.69 28.82 -20.63
C ASP A 163 -2.61 27.86 -19.86
N ILE A 164 -2.75 26.64 -20.42
CA ILE A 164 -3.75 25.63 -20.05
C ILE A 164 -3.13 24.24 -19.90
N THR A 165 -3.46 23.54 -18.82
CA THR A 165 -3.09 22.15 -18.60
C THR A 165 -4.27 21.24 -18.89
N VAL A 166 -4.08 20.26 -19.78
CA VAL A 166 -5.17 19.45 -20.33
C VAL A 166 -4.95 17.97 -19.99
N LEU A 167 -5.96 17.34 -19.39
CA LEU A 167 -6.07 15.88 -19.25
C LEU A 167 -7.04 15.34 -20.30
N LEU A 168 -6.55 14.52 -21.22
CA LEU A 168 -7.37 13.76 -22.14
C LEU A 168 -7.66 12.39 -21.54
N VAL A 169 -8.94 12.03 -21.39
CA VAL A 169 -9.36 10.74 -20.86
C VAL A 169 -9.61 9.76 -22.01
N ASP A 170 -9.12 8.53 -21.90
CA ASP A 170 -9.29 7.50 -22.93
C ASP A 170 -9.54 6.11 -22.31
N ASP A 171 -10.32 5.28 -22.99
CA ASP A 171 -10.49 3.88 -22.61
C ASP A 171 -9.53 2.98 -23.40
N LEU A 172 -8.90 2.02 -22.70
CA LEU A 172 -8.06 0.99 -23.31
C LEU A 172 -8.85 -0.09 -24.08
N THR A 173 -10.10 0.18 -24.47
CA THR A 173 -11.03 -0.80 -25.09
C THR A 173 -10.71 -1.09 -26.55
N ALA A 174 -9.86 -0.29 -27.21
CA ALA A 174 -9.53 -0.44 -28.61
C ALA A 174 -8.25 -1.26 -28.86
N SER A 175 -8.35 -2.60 -28.77
CA SER A 175 -7.40 -3.59 -29.33
C SER A 175 -5.90 -3.37 -29.05
N THR A 176 -5.37 -4.21 -28.16
CA THR A 176 -3.94 -4.43 -27.86
C THR A 176 -2.97 -4.20 -29.03
N GLY A 177 -1.99 -3.30 -28.83
CA GLY A 177 -0.62 -3.49 -29.35
C GLY A 177 -0.04 -2.38 -30.22
N GLU A 178 -0.80 -1.83 -31.18
CA GLU A 178 -0.23 -0.89 -32.18
C GLU A 178 -0.96 0.45 -32.30
N ARG A 179 -2.28 0.52 -32.04
CA ARG A 179 -3.07 1.74 -32.24
C ARG A 179 -2.87 2.78 -31.12
N ASP A 180 -2.62 2.34 -29.89
CA ASP A 180 -2.45 3.23 -28.72
C ASP A 180 -1.10 3.96 -28.70
N ASN A 181 -0.06 3.39 -29.32
CA ASN A 181 1.27 4.00 -29.43
C ASN A 181 1.24 5.39 -30.10
N HIS A 182 0.23 5.64 -30.94
CA HIS A 182 0.08 6.92 -31.62
C HIS A 182 -0.26 8.05 -30.65
N LEU A 183 -1.18 7.85 -29.70
CA LEU A 183 -1.55 8.85 -28.69
C LEU A 183 -0.39 9.10 -27.72
N HIS A 184 0.29 8.04 -27.30
CA HIS A 184 1.47 8.10 -26.43
C HIS A 184 2.58 8.98 -27.00
N SER A 185 2.75 8.97 -28.34
CA SER A 185 3.73 9.82 -29.02
C SER A 185 3.36 11.32 -29.00
N LEU A 186 2.06 11.63 -29.03
CA LEU A 186 1.51 12.98 -29.11
C LEU A 186 1.56 13.67 -27.75
N CYS A 187 1.22 12.97 -26.68
CA CYS A 187 1.10 13.55 -25.34
C CYS A 187 2.46 13.84 -24.66
N HIS A 188 2.45 14.83 -23.76
CA HIS A 188 3.61 15.22 -22.95
C HIS A 188 3.91 14.18 -21.87
N GLY A 189 2.84 13.69 -21.22
CA GLY A 189 2.90 12.54 -20.34
C GLY A 189 1.72 11.60 -20.54
N VAL A 190 1.88 10.37 -20.08
CA VAL A 190 0.88 9.31 -20.16
C VAL A 190 0.77 8.64 -18.80
N ILE A 191 -0.46 8.54 -18.31
CA ILE A 191 -0.83 8.02 -17.00
C ILE A 191 -1.86 6.92 -17.25
N THR A 192 -1.53 5.71 -16.81
CA THR A 192 -2.35 4.51 -17.00
C THR A 192 -2.96 4.10 -15.67
N LEU A 193 -4.28 3.91 -15.63
CA LEU A 193 -5.01 3.31 -14.51
C LEU A 193 -5.46 1.89 -14.89
N GLU A 194 -5.05 0.94 -14.08
CA GLU A 194 -5.43 -0.47 -14.23
C GLU A 194 -6.39 -0.88 -13.14
N ARG A 195 -7.41 -1.67 -13.53
CA ARG A 195 -8.26 -2.41 -12.60
C ARG A 195 -8.07 -3.90 -12.86
N LEU A 196 -7.53 -4.58 -11.86
CA LEU A 196 -7.29 -6.01 -11.85
C LEU A 196 -8.37 -6.69 -11.02
N THR A 197 -9.22 -7.49 -11.66
CA THR A 197 -10.15 -8.37 -10.95
C THR A 197 -9.35 -9.54 -10.40
N LEU A 198 -9.39 -9.74 -9.09
CA LEU A 198 -8.75 -10.87 -8.42
C LEU A 198 -9.74 -12.05 -8.35
N ASP A 199 -9.21 -13.28 -8.24
CA ASP A 199 -10.05 -14.48 -8.08
C ASP A 199 -10.83 -14.48 -6.75
N PHE A 200 -10.32 -13.74 -5.76
CA PHE A 200 -10.90 -13.60 -4.43
C PHE A 200 -10.58 -12.20 -3.87
N GLY A 201 -11.51 -11.61 -3.13
CA GLY A 201 -11.37 -10.29 -2.52
C GLY A 201 -11.75 -9.12 -3.43
N ALA A 202 -11.39 -7.92 -3.01
CA ALA A 202 -11.71 -6.69 -3.73
C ALA A 202 -10.87 -6.55 -5.01
N ALA A 203 -11.45 -5.89 -6.03
CA ALA A 203 -10.70 -5.55 -7.23
C ALA A 203 -9.54 -4.62 -6.91
N ARG A 204 -8.36 -4.93 -7.43
CA ARG A 204 -7.16 -4.14 -7.21
C ARG A 204 -7.01 -3.06 -8.26
N ARG A 205 -6.56 -1.88 -7.85
CA ARG A 205 -6.29 -0.77 -8.77
C ARG A 205 -4.84 -0.31 -8.68
N ARG A 206 -4.24 -0.04 -9.83
CA ARG A 206 -2.85 0.40 -9.97
C ARG A 206 -2.75 1.58 -10.91
N LEU A 207 -1.91 2.54 -10.55
CA LEU A 207 -1.55 3.69 -11.34
C LEU A 207 -0.10 3.51 -11.82
N GLN A 208 0.16 3.84 -13.08
CA GLN A 208 1.51 3.92 -13.63
C GLN A 208 1.67 5.21 -14.43
N VAL A 209 2.77 5.93 -14.18
CA VAL A 209 3.22 6.98 -15.10
C VAL A 209 4.12 6.30 -16.14
N GLN A 210 3.64 6.17 -17.38
CA GLN A 210 4.43 5.55 -18.46
C GLN A 210 5.53 6.50 -18.93
N LYS A 211 5.23 7.79 -18.92
CA LYS A 211 6.07 8.82 -19.52
C LYS A 211 5.73 10.18 -18.95
N LEU A 212 6.76 10.97 -18.67
CA LEU A 212 6.68 12.42 -18.51
C LEU A 212 7.89 13.06 -19.21
N ARG A 213 7.67 13.98 -20.13
CA ARG A 213 8.76 14.56 -20.93
C ARG A 213 9.53 15.63 -20.16
N GLY A 214 10.83 15.42 -20.01
CA GLY A 214 11.76 16.43 -19.54
C GLY A 214 11.72 16.70 -18.04
N VAL A 215 11.06 15.82 -17.26
CA VAL A 215 11.14 15.75 -15.81
C VAL A 215 11.23 14.30 -15.38
N ASP A 216 11.70 14.09 -14.16
CA ASP A 216 11.81 12.77 -13.55
C ASP A 216 10.59 12.47 -12.68
N PHE A 217 10.25 11.20 -12.52
CA PHE A 217 9.08 10.72 -11.76
C PHE A 217 9.38 9.34 -11.17
N VAL A 218 8.58 8.91 -10.20
CA VAL A 218 8.73 7.55 -9.66
C VAL A 218 8.09 6.57 -10.63
N ALA A 219 8.90 5.71 -11.26
CA ALA A 219 8.44 4.72 -12.22
C ALA A 219 7.94 3.43 -11.55
N GLY A 220 7.14 2.66 -12.30
CA GLY A 220 6.56 1.40 -11.86
C GLY A 220 5.10 1.55 -11.43
N PHE A 221 4.54 0.49 -10.87
CA PHE A 221 3.16 0.48 -10.39
C PHE A 221 3.04 1.06 -8.99
N HIS A 222 1.99 1.83 -8.80
CA HIS A 222 1.56 2.41 -7.53
C HIS A 222 0.13 1.91 -7.26
N ASP A 223 -0.12 1.30 -6.12
CA ASP A 223 -1.49 0.92 -5.79
C ASP A 223 -2.32 2.16 -5.45
N PHE A 224 -3.63 2.10 -5.67
CA PHE A 224 -4.55 3.11 -5.16
C PHE A 224 -5.90 2.49 -4.83
N THR A 225 -6.66 3.18 -3.99
CA THR A 225 -8.08 2.86 -3.76
C THR A 225 -8.95 4.06 -4.09
N ILE A 226 -10.23 3.79 -4.29
CA ILE A 226 -11.25 4.83 -4.47
C ILE A 226 -12.11 4.81 -3.21
N ARG A 227 -12.10 5.90 -2.46
CA ARG A 227 -12.93 6.09 -1.25
C ARG A 227 -13.80 7.32 -1.43
N ARG A 228 -14.75 7.53 -0.51
CA ARG A 228 -15.44 8.82 -0.42
C ARG A 228 -14.37 9.90 -0.21
N GLY A 229 -14.38 10.96 -1.04
CA GLY A 229 -13.29 11.94 -1.10
C GLY A 229 -12.27 11.74 -2.22
N GLY A 230 -12.36 10.66 -3.01
CA GLY A 230 -11.68 10.48 -4.29
C GLY A 230 -10.69 9.31 -4.32
N LEU A 231 -9.69 9.39 -5.21
CA LEU A 231 -8.59 8.43 -5.22
C LEU A 231 -7.65 8.69 -4.04
N GLU A 232 -7.19 7.62 -3.42
CA GLU A 232 -6.05 7.61 -2.51
C GLU A 232 -4.93 6.81 -3.17
N VAL A 233 -3.91 7.51 -3.65
CA VAL A 233 -2.77 6.89 -4.32
C VAL A 233 -1.70 6.58 -3.29
N TYR A 234 -1.17 5.36 -3.34
CA TYR A 234 -0.11 4.87 -2.47
C TYR A 234 1.18 4.74 -3.29
N PRO A 235 2.06 5.76 -3.27
CA PRO A 235 3.38 5.69 -3.89
C PRO A 235 4.11 4.42 -3.49
N ARG A 236 4.81 3.83 -4.45
CA ARG A 236 5.59 2.63 -4.18
C ARG A 236 6.71 3.03 -3.23
N LEU A 237 6.98 2.19 -2.26
CA LEU A 237 8.06 2.44 -1.32
C LEU A 237 9.40 2.34 -2.06
N ILE A 238 10.34 3.22 -1.71
CA ILE A 238 11.74 3.12 -2.13
C ILE A 238 12.55 3.33 -0.86
N ALA A 239 13.10 2.24 -0.31
CA ALA A 239 13.79 2.32 0.97
C ALA A 239 14.93 3.34 0.94
N ALA A 240 15.81 3.25 -0.08
CA ALA A 240 17.05 4.01 -0.20
C ALA A 240 16.94 5.55 -0.11
N THR A 241 15.75 6.13 -0.23
CA THR A 241 15.55 7.59 -0.09
C THR A 241 15.26 8.03 1.34
N HIS A 242 15.17 7.10 2.30
CA HIS A 242 14.75 7.38 3.68
C HIS A 242 15.86 6.97 4.64
N HIS A 243 16.62 7.93 5.18
CA HIS A 243 17.63 7.63 6.19
C HIS A 243 17.55 8.64 7.32
N VAL A 244 17.30 8.15 8.53
CA VAL A 244 17.30 8.96 9.75
C VAL A 244 18.43 8.44 10.64
N PRO A 245 19.30 9.31 11.18
CA PRO A 245 20.31 8.88 12.15
C PRO A 245 19.64 8.35 13.42
N PHE A 246 19.99 7.13 13.83
CA PHE A 246 19.55 6.52 15.09
C PHE A 246 20.71 5.79 15.77
N LYS A 247 20.54 5.47 17.06
CA LYS A 247 21.49 4.64 17.81
C LYS A 247 21.02 3.18 17.77
N ALA A 248 21.91 2.28 17.36
CA ALA A 248 21.65 0.83 17.35
C ALA A 248 21.73 0.27 18.79
N GLU A 249 20.72 0.54 19.60
CA GLU A 249 20.60 0.05 20.98
C GLU A 249 19.69 -1.19 21.08
N PRO A 250 19.96 -2.13 22.01
CA PRO A 250 19.07 -3.25 22.27
C PRO A 250 17.73 -2.81 22.85
N VAL A 251 16.66 -3.48 22.44
CA VAL A 251 15.29 -3.23 22.90
C VAL A 251 14.84 -4.41 23.77
N PRO A 252 14.83 -4.28 25.10
CA PRO A 252 14.56 -5.40 26.00
C PRO A 252 13.06 -5.72 26.11
N SER A 253 12.76 -6.99 26.34
CA SER A 253 11.44 -7.56 26.61
C SER A 253 10.97 -7.41 28.05
N GLY A 254 11.87 -7.04 28.96
CA GLY A 254 11.60 -7.08 30.39
C GLY A 254 11.68 -8.49 30.99
N VAL A 255 11.98 -9.50 30.18
CA VAL A 255 12.31 -10.87 30.63
C VAL A 255 13.79 -11.10 30.36
N LYS A 256 14.62 -11.04 31.41
CA LYS A 256 16.08 -11.08 31.29
C LYS A 256 16.56 -12.28 30.47
N GLU A 257 16.02 -13.46 30.74
CA GLU A 257 16.43 -14.70 30.09
C GLU A 257 16.02 -14.74 28.60
N LEU A 258 15.01 -13.98 28.20
CA LEU A 258 14.62 -13.81 26.80
C LEU A 258 15.53 -12.79 26.10
N ASP A 259 15.91 -11.73 26.81
CA ASP A 259 16.82 -10.69 26.31
C ASP A 259 18.24 -11.25 26.12
N ASP A 260 18.70 -12.10 27.04
CA ASP A 260 20.01 -12.75 27.00
C ASP A 260 20.19 -13.59 25.71
N LEU A 261 19.11 -14.16 25.15
CA LEU A 261 19.16 -14.92 23.89
C LEU A 261 19.73 -14.08 22.72
N LEU A 262 19.46 -12.78 22.72
CA LEU A 262 19.91 -11.80 21.72
C LEU A 262 20.90 -10.77 22.30
N VAL A 263 21.53 -11.07 23.44
CA VAL A 263 22.52 -10.19 24.10
C VAL A 263 21.92 -8.81 24.44
N GLY A 264 20.73 -8.82 25.05
CA GLY A 264 20.00 -7.62 25.48
C GLY A 264 18.71 -7.33 24.70
N GLY A 265 18.35 -8.18 23.74
CA GLY A 265 17.19 -8.02 22.85
C GLY A 265 17.57 -7.56 21.44
N PRO A 266 16.59 -7.50 20.51
CA PRO A 266 16.83 -7.02 19.15
C PRO A 266 17.30 -5.56 19.14
N LEU A 267 18.19 -5.22 18.21
CA LEU A 267 18.67 -3.84 18.06
C LEU A 267 17.66 -2.97 17.31
N ARG A 268 17.65 -1.67 17.61
CA ARG A 268 16.95 -0.66 16.78
C ARG A 268 17.33 -0.80 15.30
N GLY A 269 16.34 -0.70 14.43
CA GLY A 269 16.52 -0.83 12.99
C GLY A 269 16.77 -2.26 12.50
N THR A 270 16.37 -3.28 13.28
CA THR A 270 16.48 -4.69 12.86
C THR A 270 15.13 -5.38 12.76
N SER A 271 15.11 -6.43 11.95
CA SER A 271 13.95 -7.30 11.73
C SER A 271 14.17 -8.65 12.43
N THR A 272 13.22 -9.03 13.31
CA THR A 272 13.24 -10.30 14.04
C THR A 272 12.07 -11.18 13.62
N LEU A 273 12.38 -12.33 13.03
CA LEU A 273 11.40 -13.36 12.69
C LEU A 273 11.21 -14.32 13.87
N VAL A 274 9.98 -14.43 14.36
CA VAL A 274 9.59 -15.41 15.38
C VAL A 274 8.81 -16.53 14.70
N THR A 275 9.41 -17.72 14.65
CA THR A 275 8.91 -18.85 13.85
C THR A 275 8.70 -20.09 14.70
N GLY A 276 7.69 -20.89 14.33
CA GLY A 276 7.36 -22.13 15.04
C GLY A 276 5.89 -22.57 14.90
N PRO A 277 5.52 -23.74 15.43
CA PRO A 277 4.17 -24.30 15.29
C PRO A 277 3.07 -23.41 15.88
N ALA A 278 1.81 -23.61 15.45
CA ALA A 278 0.67 -22.92 16.07
C ALA A 278 0.59 -23.20 17.58
N GLY A 279 0.22 -22.20 18.38
CA GLY A 279 0.14 -22.32 19.85
C GLY A 279 1.49 -22.41 20.59
N SER A 280 2.62 -22.34 19.89
CA SER A 280 3.95 -22.43 20.51
C SER A 280 4.29 -21.23 21.41
N GLY A 281 3.67 -20.06 21.19
CA GLY A 281 3.90 -18.85 21.97
C GLY A 281 4.61 -17.72 21.23
N LYS A 282 4.65 -17.76 19.89
CA LYS A 282 5.28 -16.73 19.04
C LYS A 282 4.76 -15.32 19.36
N THR A 283 3.45 -15.13 19.24
CA THR A 283 2.78 -13.86 19.54
C THR A 283 3.05 -13.42 20.97
N THR A 284 2.98 -14.34 21.94
CA THR A 284 3.26 -14.04 23.34
C THR A 284 4.67 -13.50 23.56
N VAL A 285 5.69 -14.12 22.95
CA VAL A 285 7.08 -13.65 23.02
C VAL A 285 7.22 -12.24 22.44
N THR A 286 6.63 -12.00 21.27
CA THR A 286 6.64 -10.68 20.64
C THR A 286 5.92 -9.62 21.48
N LEU A 287 4.77 -9.97 22.07
CA LEU A 287 4.00 -9.07 22.93
C LEU A 287 4.75 -8.67 24.20
N ALA A 288 5.66 -9.50 24.72
CA ALA A 288 6.49 -9.10 25.86
C ALA A 288 7.43 -7.94 25.50
N TYR A 289 8.09 -8.01 24.34
CA TYR A 289 8.89 -6.90 23.80
C TYR A 289 8.06 -5.64 23.58
N LEU A 290 6.88 -5.79 23.00
CA LEU A 290 5.98 -4.67 22.73
C LEU A 290 5.45 -4.03 24.02
N ALA A 291 4.97 -4.82 24.97
CA ALA A 291 4.45 -4.30 26.24
C ALA A 291 5.54 -3.59 27.04
N ALA A 292 6.76 -4.15 27.07
CA ALA A 292 7.91 -3.50 27.69
C ALA A 292 8.27 -2.17 27.01
N ALA A 293 8.18 -2.09 25.67
CA ALA A 293 8.38 -0.85 24.93
C ALA A 293 7.30 0.19 25.26
N CYS A 294 6.02 -0.19 25.24
CA CYS A 294 4.94 0.71 25.62
C CYS A 294 5.04 1.17 27.08
N ALA A 295 5.51 0.32 28.00
CA ALA A 295 5.76 0.68 29.40
C ALA A 295 6.89 1.72 29.55
N ARG A 296 7.86 1.76 28.61
CA ARG A 296 8.89 2.80 28.51
C ARG A 296 8.38 4.09 27.85
N GLY A 297 7.10 4.14 27.47
CA GLY A 297 6.49 5.30 26.79
C GLY A 297 6.72 5.32 25.28
N GLU A 298 7.17 4.20 24.70
CA GLU A 298 7.34 4.08 23.25
C GLU A 298 6.00 3.77 22.56
N LYS A 299 5.83 4.34 21.37
CA LYS A 299 4.68 4.05 20.52
C LYS A 299 4.95 2.80 19.70
N CYS A 300 4.02 1.86 19.74
CA CYS A 300 4.10 0.60 19.01
C CYS A 300 2.82 0.37 18.20
N THR A 301 2.95 -0.42 17.13
CA THR A 301 1.83 -0.81 16.27
C THR A 301 1.87 -2.31 15.98
N ILE A 302 0.72 -2.98 16.10
CA ILE A 302 0.52 -4.36 15.69
C ILE A 302 -0.40 -4.37 14.48
N TYR A 303 0.01 -5.07 13.43
CA TYR A 303 -0.84 -5.46 12.30
C TYR A 303 -1.21 -6.92 12.45
N GLU A 304 -2.49 -7.15 12.77
CA GLU A 304 -3.04 -8.46 13.08
C GLU A 304 -3.90 -8.96 11.91
N PHE A 305 -3.52 -10.11 11.33
CA PHE A 305 -4.12 -10.74 10.16
C PHE A 305 -4.90 -12.02 10.54
N ASP A 306 -4.53 -12.69 11.63
CA ASP A 306 -5.04 -14.03 11.94
C ASP A 306 -6.01 -14.03 13.14
N GLU A 307 -5.70 -13.28 14.20
CA GLU A 307 -6.45 -13.28 15.46
C GLU A 307 -7.37 -12.06 15.60
N ARG A 308 -8.48 -12.20 16.34
CA ARG A 308 -9.33 -11.05 16.67
C ARG A 308 -8.67 -10.18 17.75
N ILE A 309 -8.72 -8.86 17.59
CA ILE A 309 -8.16 -7.89 18.54
C ILE A 309 -8.60 -8.18 19.99
N ALA A 310 -9.89 -8.44 20.22
CA ALA A 310 -10.41 -8.70 21.55
C ALA A 310 -9.80 -9.95 22.21
N THR A 311 -9.55 -11.00 21.43
CA THR A 311 -8.91 -12.23 21.92
C THR A 311 -7.45 -11.99 22.26
N LEU A 312 -6.73 -11.28 21.39
CA LEU A 312 -5.33 -10.90 21.60
C LEU A 312 -5.15 -10.10 22.89
N ILE A 313 -5.96 -9.06 23.08
CA ILE A 313 -5.94 -8.20 24.27
C ILE A 313 -6.25 -9.00 25.53
N SER A 314 -7.37 -9.73 25.55
CA SER A 314 -7.80 -10.53 26.70
C SER A 314 -6.72 -11.52 27.14
N ARG A 315 -6.10 -12.22 26.17
CA ARG A 315 -5.01 -13.16 26.42
C ARG A 315 -3.79 -12.46 27.02
N ALA A 316 -3.37 -11.33 26.45
CA ALA A 316 -2.19 -10.62 26.92
C ALA A 316 -2.39 -10.00 28.31
N ASP A 317 -3.57 -9.44 28.57
CA ASP A 317 -3.93 -8.89 29.89
C ASP A 317 -3.99 -9.98 30.96
N SER A 318 -4.50 -11.19 30.62
CA SER A 318 -4.50 -12.34 31.54
C SER A 318 -3.10 -12.80 31.96
N MET A 319 -2.07 -12.37 31.21
CA MET A 319 -0.66 -12.65 31.47
C MET A 319 0.08 -11.46 32.12
N GLY A 320 -0.63 -10.37 32.43
CA GLY A 320 -0.06 -9.18 33.07
C GLY A 320 0.67 -8.22 32.12
N MET A 321 0.43 -8.30 30.80
CA MET A 321 1.07 -7.41 29.81
C MET A 321 0.35 -6.05 29.66
N GLU A 322 -0.81 -5.87 30.28
CA GLU A 322 -1.59 -4.61 30.30
C GLU A 322 -1.84 -3.96 28.91
N LEU A 323 -2.08 -4.75 27.86
CA LEU A 323 -2.34 -4.23 26.50
C LEU A 323 -3.53 -3.27 26.48
N SER A 324 -4.61 -3.54 27.23
CA SER A 324 -5.77 -2.63 27.32
C SER A 324 -5.35 -1.22 27.78
N ARG A 325 -4.39 -1.14 28.70
CA ARG A 325 -3.85 0.13 29.20
C ARG A 325 -2.99 0.83 28.14
N HIS A 326 -2.17 0.08 27.41
CA HIS A 326 -1.34 0.64 26.36
C HIS A 326 -2.17 1.14 25.16
N VAL A 327 -3.27 0.46 24.84
CA VAL A 327 -4.23 0.93 23.81
C VAL A 327 -4.94 2.20 24.27
N SER A 328 -5.49 2.22 25.48
CA SER A 328 -6.21 3.39 26.00
C SER A 328 -5.33 4.63 26.19
N SER A 329 -4.04 4.46 26.46
CA SER A 329 -3.06 5.56 26.53
C SER A 329 -2.52 6.02 25.18
N GLY A 330 -2.88 5.35 24.08
CA GLY A 330 -2.41 5.66 22.72
C GLY A 330 -0.98 5.18 22.42
N GLN A 331 -0.31 4.52 23.38
CA GLN A 331 1.02 3.94 23.18
C GLN A 331 0.99 2.72 22.27
N LEU A 332 -0.13 1.99 22.23
CA LEU A 332 -0.32 0.85 21.34
C LEU A 332 -1.50 1.08 20.39
N ILE A 333 -1.29 0.86 19.09
CA ILE A 333 -2.36 0.68 18.12
C ILE A 333 -2.34 -0.77 17.63
N ILE A 334 -3.51 -1.41 17.63
CA ILE A 334 -3.69 -2.74 17.04
C ILE A 334 -4.62 -2.56 15.85
N GLN A 335 -4.10 -2.77 14.64
CA GLN A 335 -4.85 -2.70 13.40
C GLN A 335 -5.15 -4.12 12.93
N GLN A 336 -6.44 -4.46 12.87
CA GLN A 336 -6.86 -5.70 12.22
C GLN A 336 -6.85 -5.48 10.71
N ILE A 337 -6.17 -6.35 9.99
CA ILE A 337 -6.05 -6.33 8.55
C ILE A 337 -6.87 -7.49 8.00
N ASP A 338 -7.80 -7.18 7.10
CA ASP A 338 -8.45 -8.20 6.29
C ASP A 338 -7.57 -8.45 5.04
N PRO A 339 -6.97 -9.65 4.91
CA PRO A 339 -6.17 -10.03 3.76
C PRO A 339 -6.86 -9.77 2.40
N ALA A 340 -8.18 -9.89 2.32
CA ALA A 340 -8.92 -9.82 1.05
C ALA A 340 -9.22 -8.39 0.57
N GLU A 341 -8.99 -7.38 1.42
CA GLU A 341 -9.47 -6.00 1.20
C GLU A 341 -8.32 -4.99 1.05
N ILE A 342 -7.07 -5.37 1.35
CA ILE A 342 -5.93 -4.46 1.32
C ILE A 342 -4.91 -4.84 0.25
N SER A 343 -4.38 -3.84 -0.46
CA SER A 343 -3.27 -4.06 -1.38
C SER A 343 -1.91 -3.97 -0.64
N PRO A 344 -0.84 -4.58 -1.17
CA PRO A 344 0.48 -4.45 -0.56
C PRO A 344 0.98 -3.00 -0.50
N GLY A 345 0.70 -2.20 -1.53
CA GLY A 345 1.03 -0.76 -1.53
C GLY A 345 0.26 0.02 -0.46
N GLU A 346 -1.02 -0.27 -0.26
CA GLU A 346 -1.81 0.33 0.83
C GLU A 346 -1.27 -0.09 2.20
N PHE A 347 -0.92 -1.37 2.39
CA PHE A 347 -0.33 -1.85 3.63
C PHE A 347 1.00 -1.15 3.94
N ALA A 348 1.91 -1.08 2.94
CA ALA A 348 3.17 -0.37 3.09
C ALA A 348 2.97 1.12 3.42
N TRP A 349 1.97 1.76 2.79
CA TRP A 349 1.60 3.13 3.09
C TRP A 349 1.10 3.31 4.54
N ARG A 350 0.23 2.42 5.03
CA ARG A 350 -0.23 2.46 6.43
C ARG A 350 0.93 2.32 7.42
N VAL A 351 1.85 1.40 7.16
CA VAL A 351 3.06 1.21 7.99
C VAL A 351 3.91 2.46 7.97
N ARG A 352 4.11 3.07 6.81
CA ARG A 352 4.84 4.32 6.64
C ARG A 352 4.21 5.46 7.46
N THR A 353 2.90 5.66 7.34
CA THR A 353 2.15 6.69 8.08
C THR A 353 2.28 6.50 9.60
N GLU A 354 2.20 5.26 10.09
CA GLU A 354 2.38 4.97 11.54
C GLU A 354 3.78 5.31 12.05
N VAL A 355 4.81 5.16 11.22
CA VAL A 355 6.18 5.50 11.60
C VAL A 355 6.44 7.00 11.45
N GLU A 356 6.06 7.61 10.32
CA GLU A 356 6.38 9.01 10.01
C GLU A 356 5.51 10.01 10.78
N GLU A 357 4.21 9.77 10.87
CA GLU A 357 3.27 10.73 11.49
C GLU A 357 3.08 10.45 12.97
N ARG A 358 2.88 9.17 13.34
CA ARG A 358 2.67 8.80 14.75
C ARG A 358 4.00 8.65 15.51
N GLY A 359 5.09 8.32 14.84
CA GLY A 359 6.39 8.07 15.48
C GLY A 359 6.48 6.69 16.14
N SER A 360 5.87 5.67 15.53
CA SER A 360 5.94 4.29 16.02
C SER A 360 7.39 3.77 15.92
N THR A 361 7.95 3.27 17.02
CA THR A 361 9.34 2.79 17.12
C THR A 361 9.44 1.27 17.08
N MET A 362 8.30 0.58 17.15
CA MET A 362 8.20 -0.87 17.03
C MET A 362 6.96 -1.28 16.25
N ILE A 363 7.17 -2.12 15.22
CA ILE A 363 6.11 -2.67 14.37
C ILE A 363 6.09 -4.19 14.54
N VAL A 364 4.89 -4.75 14.71
CA VAL A 364 4.65 -6.20 14.72
C VAL A 364 3.72 -6.55 13.57
N VAL A 365 4.10 -7.57 12.79
CA VAL A 365 3.25 -8.17 11.75
C VAL A 365 2.90 -9.60 12.19
N ASP A 366 1.66 -9.79 12.65
CA ASP A 366 1.11 -11.09 13.05
C ASP A 366 -0.05 -11.47 12.10
N SER A 367 0.13 -12.28 11.07
CA SER A 367 1.33 -13.03 10.71
C SER A 367 1.75 -12.81 9.27
N LEU A 368 3.02 -13.11 8.99
CA LEU A 368 3.60 -13.08 7.65
C LEU A 368 2.86 -14.04 6.70
N ASN A 369 2.33 -15.16 7.21
CA ASN A 369 1.50 -16.05 6.40
C ASN A 369 0.18 -15.40 6.02
N GLY A 370 -0.48 -14.69 6.95
CA GLY A 370 -1.68 -13.91 6.65
C GLY A 370 -1.41 -12.88 5.55
N TYR A 371 -0.28 -12.15 5.65
CA TYR A 371 0.16 -11.21 4.61
C TYR A 371 0.41 -11.88 3.24
N MET A 372 1.06 -13.05 3.20
CA MET A 372 1.30 -13.75 1.93
C MET A 372 0.02 -14.34 1.33
N ALA A 373 -0.85 -14.89 2.17
CA ALA A 373 -2.12 -15.48 1.75
C ALA A 373 -3.11 -14.42 1.23
N ALA A 374 -2.98 -13.17 1.68
CA ALA A 374 -3.75 -12.02 1.21
C ALA A 374 -3.61 -11.77 -0.29
N MET A 375 -2.45 -12.10 -0.88
CA MET A 375 -2.04 -11.57 -2.18
C MET A 375 -1.45 -12.67 -3.08
N PRO A 376 -2.14 -13.80 -3.32
CA PRO A 376 -1.54 -14.99 -3.93
C PRO A 376 -1.08 -14.78 -5.38
N GLN A 377 -1.66 -13.82 -6.10
CA GLN A 377 -1.25 -13.49 -7.48
C GLN A 377 0.04 -12.64 -7.54
N GLU A 378 0.57 -12.16 -6.41
CA GLU A 378 1.78 -11.35 -6.37
C GLU A 378 3.04 -12.22 -6.31
N GLN A 379 3.71 -12.34 -7.45
CA GLN A 379 4.93 -13.15 -7.58
C GLN A 379 6.12 -12.60 -6.76
N GLN A 380 6.05 -11.35 -6.29
CA GLN A 380 7.17 -10.63 -5.65
C GLN A 380 6.85 -10.07 -4.26
N LEU A 381 5.85 -10.60 -3.53
CA LEU A 381 5.52 -10.14 -2.16
C LEU A 381 6.71 -10.14 -1.21
N ILE A 382 7.57 -11.16 -1.30
CA ILE A 382 8.77 -11.26 -0.46
C ILE A 382 9.72 -10.08 -0.74
N LEU A 383 9.81 -9.64 -2.00
CA LEU A 383 10.62 -8.50 -2.39
C LEU A 383 10.05 -7.20 -1.83
N GLN A 384 8.73 -7.01 -1.92
CA GLN A 384 8.04 -5.85 -1.36
C GLN A 384 8.16 -5.80 0.17
N MET A 385 8.01 -6.95 0.84
CA MET A 385 8.23 -7.05 2.28
C MET A 385 9.68 -6.70 2.65
N HIS A 386 10.66 -7.18 1.89
CA HIS A 386 12.05 -6.80 2.11
C HIS A 386 12.29 -5.29 1.91
N GLU A 387 11.64 -4.66 0.94
CA GLU A 387 11.72 -3.21 0.74
C GLU A 387 11.11 -2.44 1.93
N LEU A 388 9.97 -2.92 2.47
CA LEU A 388 9.38 -2.37 3.69
C LEU A 388 10.28 -2.52 4.91
N LEU A 389 10.88 -3.69 5.11
CA LEU A 389 11.80 -3.93 6.22
C LEU A 389 13.09 -3.12 6.07
N SER A 390 13.58 -2.94 4.85
CA SER A 390 14.72 -2.07 4.55
C SER A 390 14.41 -0.61 4.88
N TYR A 391 13.20 -0.15 4.58
CA TYR A 391 12.75 1.19 4.97
C TYR A 391 12.65 1.33 6.50
N LEU A 392 12.01 0.39 7.20
CA LEU A 392 11.88 0.41 8.66
C LEU A 392 13.24 0.38 9.37
N SER A 393 14.17 -0.44 8.87
CA SER A 393 15.54 -0.51 9.40
C SER A 393 16.28 0.81 9.28
N GLN A 394 16.12 1.53 8.16
CA GLN A 394 16.76 2.83 7.95
C GLN A 394 16.16 3.97 8.80
N LEU A 395 14.99 3.74 9.41
CA LEU A 395 14.35 4.64 10.38
C LEU A 395 14.57 4.21 11.84
N GLY A 396 15.34 3.14 12.09
CA GLY A 396 15.63 2.68 13.45
C GLY A 396 14.46 1.95 14.13
N VAL A 397 13.44 1.57 13.37
CA VAL A 397 12.26 0.86 13.88
C VAL A 397 12.60 -0.61 14.12
N VAL A 398 12.24 -1.15 15.30
CA VAL A 398 12.33 -2.60 15.55
C VAL A 398 11.12 -3.28 14.94
N THR A 399 11.35 -4.28 14.10
CA THR A 399 10.25 -4.99 13.44
C THR A 399 10.21 -6.45 13.88
N PHE A 400 9.06 -6.92 14.34
CA PHE A 400 8.80 -8.34 14.56
C PHE A 400 7.89 -8.89 13.48
N LEU A 401 8.28 -10.03 12.93
CA LEU A 401 7.49 -10.80 11.98
C LEU A 401 7.14 -12.13 12.61
N ILE A 402 5.85 -12.47 12.68
CA ILE A 402 5.42 -13.77 13.20
C ILE A 402 5.12 -14.67 12.03
N ASN A 403 5.71 -15.86 12.01
CA ASN A 403 5.50 -16.83 10.95
C ASN A 403 5.15 -18.20 11.53
N PRO A 404 3.89 -18.67 11.40
CA PRO A 404 3.54 -20.02 11.79
C PRO A 404 4.18 -21.04 10.83
N GLN A 405 4.85 -22.04 11.39
CA GLN A 405 5.38 -23.17 10.63
C GLN A 405 4.36 -24.31 10.57
N HIS A 406 4.28 -24.93 9.40
CA HIS A 406 3.51 -26.15 9.17
C HIS A 406 4.40 -27.35 9.50
N GLY A 407 3.87 -28.30 10.27
CA GLY A 407 4.63 -29.42 10.83
C GLY A 407 4.80 -29.29 12.34
N LEU A 408 4.08 -30.14 13.09
CA LEU A 408 4.13 -30.17 14.56
C LEU A 408 5.43 -30.82 15.08
N VAL A 409 5.97 -31.78 14.33
CA VAL A 409 7.14 -32.62 14.66
C VAL A 409 7.84 -32.99 13.33
N GLY A 410 9.18 -32.86 13.22
CA GLY A 410 9.94 -33.30 12.04
C GLY A 410 10.68 -32.21 11.24
N SER A 411 11.01 -32.53 9.98
CA SER A 411 11.90 -31.75 9.11
C SER A 411 11.36 -30.37 8.74
N MET A 412 12.26 -29.38 8.69
CA MET A 412 11.93 -28.02 8.27
C MET A 412 11.64 -27.98 6.77
N SER A 413 10.42 -27.61 6.41
CA SER A 413 10.15 -26.93 5.13
C SER A 413 9.68 -25.51 5.43
N THR A 414 10.52 -24.53 5.12
CA THR A 414 10.10 -23.14 5.07
C THR A 414 10.11 -22.72 3.61
N ASN A 415 8.93 -22.43 3.05
CA ASN A 415 8.79 -21.91 1.69
C ASN A 415 9.32 -20.46 1.56
N LEU A 416 9.71 -19.85 2.69
CA LEU A 416 10.25 -18.50 2.80
C LEU A 416 11.78 -18.53 2.87
N ASN A 417 12.44 -17.68 2.08
CA ASN A 417 13.86 -17.43 2.23
C ASN A 417 14.10 -16.54 3.47
N ILE A 418 14.21 -17.18 4.64
CA ILE A 418 14.39 -16.55 5.96
C ILE A 418 15.54 -15.53 5.94
N SER A 419 16.59 -15.80 5.16
CA SER A 419 17.73 -14.90 5.07
C SER A 419 17.42 -13.54 4.45
N TYR A 420 16.33 -13.45 3.68
CA TYR A 420 15.92 -12.23 2.99
C TYR A 420 14.95 -11.37 3.81
N VAL A 421 14.32 -11.93 4.85
CA VAL A 421 13.22 -11.26 5.57
C VAL A 421 13.60 -10.92 7.01
N ALA A 422 14.71 -11.46 7.52
CA ALA A 422 15.08 -11.24 8.93
C ALA A 422 16.60 -11.14 9.17
N ASP A 423 16.94 -10.20 10.05
CA ASP A 423 18.27 -10.07 10.67
C ASP A 423 18.44 -11.09 11.78
N SER A 424 17.39 -11.29 12.57
CA SER A 424 17.35 -12.23 13.70
C SER A 424 16.24 -13.26 13.54
N VAL A 425 16.48 -14.49 13.94
CA VAL A 425 15.49 -15.57 13.83
C VAL A 425 15.38 -16.30 15.16
N ILE A 426 14.23 -16.15 15.82
CA ILE A 426 13.86 -16.88 17.03
C ILE A 426 13.01 -18.08 16.60
N LEU A 427 13.45 -19.28 16.95
CA LEU A 427 12.73 -20.52 16.70
C LEU A 427 12.10 -21.02 18.01
N ILE A 428 10.80 -21.35 17.94
CA ILE A 428 10.08 -22.04 19.00
C ILE A 428 9.65 -23.42 18.50
N ARG A 429 10.01 -24.48 19.22
CA ARG A 429 9.60 -25.86 18.89
C ARG A 429 8.87 -26.52 20.03
N PHE A 430 8.03 -27.49 19.68
CA PHE A 430 7.55 -28.47 20.64
C PHE A 430 8.53 -29.64 20.75
N PHE A 431 8.60 -30.21 21.94
CA PHE A 431 9.29 -31.46 22.19
C PHE A 431 8.54 -32.26 23.25
N GLU A 432 8.53 -33.58 23.10
CA GLU A 432 7.93 -34.46 24.10
C GLU A 432 8.97 -34.81 25.17
N ALA A 433 8.60 -34.67 26.44
CA ALA A 433 9.37 -35.23 27.54
C ALA A 433 8.42 -35.68 28.65
N GLN A 434 8.56 -36.94 29.07
CA GLN A 434 7.80 -37.53 30.17
C GLN A 434 6.27 -37.43 29.97
N GLY A 435 5.80 -37.74 28.77
CA GLY A 435 4.37 -37.70 28.42
C GLY A 435 3.76 -36.30 28.42
N ARG A 436 4.58 -35.25 28.40
CA ARG A 436 4.14 -33.85 28.33
C ARG A 436 4.70 -33.18 27.08
N LEU A 437 3.85 -32.40 26.42
CA LEU A 437 4.25 -31.50 25.35
C LEU A 437 4.90 -30.26 25.96
N ARG A 438 6.20 -30.06 25.73
CA ARG A 438 6.98 -28.93 26.21
C ARG A 438 7.43 -28.06 25.05
N LYS A 439 7.89 -26.84 25.35
CA LYS A 439 8.31 -25.86 24.35
C LYS A 439 9.79 -25.53 24.56
N ALA A 440 10.52 -25.40 23.47
CA ALA A 440 11.90 -24.95 23.46
C ALA A 440 12.02 -23.66 22.64
N ILE A 441 12.88 -22.75 23.06
CA ILE A 441 13.22 -21.51 22.36
C ILE A 441 14.73 -21.49 22.07
N SER A 442 15.10 -21.03 20.88
CA SER A 442 16.50 -20.85 20.48
C SER A 442 16.62 -19.75 19.43
N VAL A 443 17.83 -19.20 19.27
CA VAL A 443 18.14 -18.25 18.19
C VAL A 443 18.92 -18.99 17.10
N LEU A 444 18.42 -18.94 15.87
CA LEU A 444 19.08 -19.58 14.71
C LEU A 444 20.06 -18.64 14.01
N LYS A 445 19.84 -17.34 14.14
CA LYS A 445 20.56 -16.31 13.41
C LYS A 445 20.41 -14.97 14.12
N HIS A 446 21.48 -14.18 14.15
CA HIS A 446 21.50 -12.78 14.55
C HIS A 446 22.56 -12.08 13.70
N ARG A 447 22.17 -11.26 12.70
CA ARG A 447 23.13 -10.59 11.81
C ARG A 447 23.92 -9.49 12.49
N THR A 448 23.34 -8.85 13.50
CA THR A 448 23.86 -7.64 14.13
C THR A 448 24.76 -7.90 15.34
N GLY A 449 24.98 -9.16 15.73
CA GLY A 449 25.85 -9.47 16.85
C GLY A 449 25.87 -10.96 17.19
N ALA A 450 26.50 -11.28 18.32
CA ALA A 450 26.44 -12.63 18.88
C ALA A 450 24.99 -12.96 19.32
N HIS A 451 24.68 -14.25 19.37
CA HIS A 451 23.47 -14.75 20.00
C HIS A 451 23.81 -15.98 20.81
N GLU A 452 22.93 -16.37 21.72
CA GLU A 452 23.09 -17.62 22.45
C GLU A 452 22.93 -18.82 21.50
N ASP A 453 23.83 -19.80 21.60
CA ASP A 453 23.83 -21.03 20.81
C ASP A 453 23.07 -22.19 21.50
N ALA A 454 22.67 -21.99 22.75
CA ALA A 454 21.91 -22.95 23.54
C ALA A 454 20.41 -22.96 23.18
N ILE A 455 19.79 -24.13 23.42
CA ILE A 455 18.35 -24.33 23.36
C ILE A 455 17.82 -24.34 24.78
N ARG A 456 16.81 -23.53 25.09
CA ARG A 456 16.23 -23.41 26.45
C ARG A 456 14.76 -23.80 26.48
N GLU A 457 14.28 -24.30 27.62
CA GLU A 457 12.84 -24.52 27.81
C GLU A 457 12.10 -23.18 27.87
N LEU A 458 10.99 -23.07 27.13
CA LEU A 458 10.08 -21.93 27.18
C LEU A 458 8.81 -22.32 27.93
N ARG A 459 8.44 -21.54 28.94
CA ARG A 459 7.16 -21.68 29.65
C ARG A 459 6.37 -20.39 29.59
N ILE A 460 5.07 -20.56 29.33
CA ILE A 460 4.09 -19.48 29.29
C ILE A 460 3.00 -19.89 30.27
N ASP A 461 2.80 -19.09 31.31
CA ASP A 461 1.78 -19.30 32.33
C ASP A 461 0.99 -18.00 32.59
N SER A 462 0.05 -18.02 33.53
CA SER A 462 -0.77 -16.83 33.88
C SER A 462 0.05 -15.66 34.42
N ARG A 463 1.33 -15.86 34.75
CA ARG A 463 2.24 -14.81 35.22
C ARG A 463 3.25 -14.39 34.14
N GLY A 464 3.01 -14.75 32.88
CA GLY A 464 3.84 -14.32 31.77
C GLY A 464 4.78 -15.41 31.24
N ILE A 465 5.91 -14.96 30.72
CA ILE A 465 6.93 -15.80 30.08
C ILE A 465 8.02 -16.15 31.08
N ARG A 466 8.54 -17.38 31.00
CA ARG A 466 9.79 -17.80 31.63
C ARG A 466 10.63 -18.60 30.64
N VAL A 467 11.93 -18.35 30.64
CA VAL A 467 12.91 -19.14 29.89
C VAL A 467 13.82 -19.86 30.89
N GLY A 468 13.91 -21.18 30.75
CA GLY A 468 14.65 -22.04 31.68
C GLY A 468 16.15 -22.11 31.41
N ALA A 469 16.80 -23.07 32.09
CA ALA A 469 18.19 -23.41 31.83
C ALA A 469 18.36 -24.06 30.43
N PRO A 470 19.58 -24.02 29.86
CA PRO A 470 19.93 -24.79 28.67
C PRO A 470 19.59 -26.28 28.79
N LEU A 471 18.97 -26.84 27.75
CA LEU A 471 18.58 -28.25 27.65
C LEU A 471 19.77 -29.17 27.29
N VAL A 472 20.84 -29.13 28.08
CA VAL A 472 22.10 -29.85 27.82
C VAL A 472 21.96 -31.38 27.88
N ASP A 473 20.97 -31.86 28.63
CA ASP A 473 20.72 -33.29 28.83
C ASP A 473 19.82 -33.91 27.74
N PHE A 474 19.49 -33.14 26.69
CA PHE A 474 18.67 -33.60 25.58
C PHE A 474 19.45 -33.59 24.26
N ARG A 475 19.26 -34.63 23.46
CA ARG A 475 19.66 -34.66 22.04
C ARG A 475 18.42 -34.74 21.15
N GLY A 476 18.46 -34.13 19.96
CA GLY A 476 17.32 -34.21 19.03
C GLY A 476 16.14 -33.29 19.36
N VAL A 477 16.33 -32.27 20.19
CA VAL A 477 15.27 -31.27 20.46
C VAL A 477 14.78 -30.60 19.16
N LEU A 478 15.70 -30.32 18.24
CA LEU A 478 15.36 -29.74 16.93
C LEU A 478 14.75 -30.75 15.95
N THR A 479 14.88 -32.06 16.18
CA THR A 479 14.23 -33.09 15.33
C THR A 479 12.79 -33.36 15.78
N GLY A 480 12.40 -32.88 16.96
CA GLY A 480 11.05 -33.02 17.53
C GLY A 480 10.82 -34.33 18.28
N THR A 481 11.78 -35.26 18.23
CA THR A 481 11.80 -36.53 18.96
C THR A 481 13.06 -36.57 19.83
N PRO A 482 13.08 -35.84 20.97
CA PRO A 482 14.28 -35.71 21.75
C PRO A 482 14.58 -36.99 22.56
N GLU A 483 15.86 -37.30 22.72
CA GLU A 483 16.34 -38.32 23.65
C GLU A 483 16.91 -37.63 24.89
N TYR A 484 16.51 -38.07 26.08
CA TYR A 484 16.94 -37.53 27.36
C TYR A 484 18.01 -38.42 28.01
N PHE A 485 19.08 -37.81 28.52
CA PHE A 485 20.23 -38.51 29.10
C PHE A 485 20.55 -38.09 30.54
N GLY A 486 19.78 -37.17 31.13
CA GLY A 486 20.06 -36.60 32.45
C GLY A 486 19.66 -37.50 33.62
N ALA A 487 20.31 -37.30 34.77
CA ALA A 487 20.17 -38.15 35.97
C ALA A 487 18.99 -37.80 36.90
N ASN A 488 18.43 -36.58 36.82
CA ASN A 488 17.31 -36.07 37.65
C ASN A 488 16.31 -35.28 36.80
N LEU A 489 15.20 -34.78 37.37
CA LEU A 489 14.19 -33.93 36.72
C LEU A 489 14.61 -32.43 36.76
N PRO A 490 15.05 -31.78 35.66
CA PRO A 490 15.45 -30.37 35.69
C PRO A 490 14.47 -29.45 34.95
N LEU A 491 13.35 -29.98 34.44
CA LEU A 491 12.45 -29.25 33.57
C LEU A 491 11.48 -28.36 34.38
N MET A 492 11.12 -27.23 33.81
CA MET A 492 10.27 -26.23 34.46
C MET A 492 8.86 -26.76 34.72
N GLU A 493 8.34 -26.48 35.92
CA GLU A 493 6.96 -26.77 36.31
C GLU A 493 6.09 -25.50 36.35
N GLU A 494 4.77 -25.69 36.32
CA GLU A 494 3.82 -24.58 36.46
C GLU A 494 3.96 -23.91 37.83
N ARG A 495 3.91 -22.59 37.79
CA ARG A 495 3.77 -21.74 38.96
C ARG A 495 2.42 -22.02 39.62
N LYS A 496 2.39 -22.49 40.87
CA LYS A 496 1.12 -22.68 41.59
C LYS A 496 0.41 -21.33 41.74
N ARG A 497 -0.92 -21.32 41.65
CA ARG A 497 -1.74 -20.14 41.99
C ARG A 497 -1.53 -19.85 43.49
N GLY A 498 -0.75 -18.83 43.82
CA GLY A 498 -0.51 -18.39 45.20
C GLY A 498 0.94 -18.11 45.61
N ASP A 499 1.93 -18.47 44.77
CA ASP A 499 3.35 -18.15 44.98
C ASP A 499 3.77 -16.81 44.38
#